data_AF-A0AAW5VM30-F1
#
_entry.id   AF-A0AAW5VM30-F1
#
_cell.length_a   1.000
_cell.length_b   1.000
_cell.length_c   1.000
_cell.angle_alpha   90.00
_cell.angle_beta   90.00
_cell.angle_gamma   90.00
#
_symmetry.space_group_name_H-M   'P 1'
#
loop_
_entity.id
_entity.type
_entity.pdbx_description
1 polymer ?
#
loop_
_entity_poly.entity_id
_entity_poly.type
_entity_poly.pdbx_seq_one_letter_code
_entity_poly.pdbx_strand_id
1 'polypeptide(L)'
;MELKIIKDKLQNISFERSVKENIEDWGKNFGRSKDDEKKNQLWFDTLIRSFLKILEDIEDEEELRVILFSKYIELKCFWKQLNTQIQYQNFKTGSADPQSMIQASLITYILIAIEPIIHEKDLEEIQQFLTKPIREILIEEPNEISTSNESEFITEQLNLQISSLYYDKEKLFQTLGTCEPKEIISMIINMREQVTDLKSEMQDSCLLDGSIQFTGKRKVRVIKA
;
A
#
# COMPACT_ATOMS: atom_id res chain seq x y z
N MET A 1 -19.16 -17.96 -18.56
CA MET A 1 -18.46 -16.67 -18.47
C MET A 1 -17.75 -16.42 -19.78
N GLU A 2 -18.24 -15.48 -20.58
CA GLU A 2 -17.63 -15.19 -21.88
C GLU A 2 -16.60 -14.06 -21.73
N LEU A 3 -15.40 -14.24 -22.30
CA LEU A 3 -14.37 -13.19 -22.40
C LEU A 3 -14.93 -11.87 -22.96
N LYS A 4 -15.94 -11.96 -23.82
CA LYS A 4 -16.67 -10.82 -24.37
C LYS A 4 -17.31 -9.95 -23.29
N ILE A 5 -17.89 -10.54 -22.25
CA ILE A 5 -18.50 -9.81 -21.13
C ILE A 5 -17.44 -9.01 -20.37
N ILE A 6 -16.26 -9.60 -20.16
CA ILE A 6 -15.14 -8.94 -19.47
C ILE A 6 -14.63 -7.75 -20.28
N LYS A 7 -14.46 -7.94 -21.60
CA LYS A 7 -14.09 -6.86 -22.53
C LYS A 7 -15.12 -5.74 -22.55
N ASP A 8 -16.40 -6.08 -22.67
CA ASP A 8 -17.50 -5.11 -22.68
C ASP A 8 -17.55 -4.31 -21.36
N LYS A 9 -17.18 -4.90 -20.22
CA LYS A 9 -17.11 -4.19 -18.93
C LYS A 9 -15.92 -3.23 -18.84
N LEU A 10 -14.75 -3.62 -19.34
CA LEU A 10 -13.50 -2.86 -19.23
C LEU A 10 -13.23 -1.91 -20.41
N GLN A 11 -13.98 -2.02 -21.51
CA GLN A 11 -13.79 -1.23 -22.73
C GLN A 11 -15.06 -0.49 -23.18
N ASN A 12 -16.12 -0.47 -22.37
CA ASN A 12 -17.28 0.34 -22.74
C ASN A 12 -17.00 1.84 -22.55
N ILE A 13 -17.73 2.63 -23.32
CA ILE A 13 -17.63 4.10 -23.36
C ILE A 13 -17.88 4.72 -21.97
N SER A 14 -18.75 4.11 -21.16
CA SER A 14 -19.06 4.63 -19.82
C SER A 14 -17.86 4.48 -18.89
N PHE A 15 -17.17 3.35 -18.95
CA PHE A 15 -15.99 3.02 -18.17
C PHE A 15 -14.82 3.93 -18.58
N GLU A 16 -14.55 4.05 -19.87
CA GLU A 16 -13.50 4.94 -20.39
C GLU A 16 -13.75 6.39 -19.98
N ARG A 17 -15.01 6.84 -20.02
CA ARG A 17 -15.39 8.19 -19.58
C ARG A 17 -15.10 8.38 -18.09
N SER A 18 -15.55 7.47 -17.23
CA SER A 18 -15.33 7.58 -15.78
C SER A 18 -13.85 7.57 -15.41
N VAL A 19 -13.04 6.75 -16.08
CA VAL A 19 -11.58 6.72 -15.91
C VAL A 19 -10.96 8.05 -16.31
N LYS A 20 -11.34 8.58 -17.47
CA LYS A 20 -10.83 9.86 -17.97
C LYS A 20 -11.21 11.02 -17.05
N GLU A 21 -12.47 11.09 -16.61
CA GLU A 21 -12.95 12.08 -15.64
C GLU A 21 -12.14 11.99 -14.34
N ASN A 22 -11.87 10.78 -13.84
CA ASN A 22 -11.07 10.59 -12.63
C ASN A 22 -9.62 11.12 -12.80
N ILE A 23 -8.99 10.85 -13.95
CA ILE A 23 -7.64 11.35 -14.23
C ILE A 23 -7.62 12.87 -14.33
N GLU A 24 -8.60 13.48 -15.01
CA GLU A 24 -8.73 14.93 -15.14
C GLU A 24 -8.98 15.61 -13.78
N ASP A 25 -9.83 15.02 -12.94
CA ASP A 25 -10.14 15.56 -11.61
C ASP A 25 -8.94 15.50 -10.68
N TRP A 26 -8.21 14.39 -10.66
CA TRP A 26 -6.95 14.31 -9.93
C TRP A 26 -5.87 15.22 -10.51
N GLY A 27 -5.82 15.38 -11.84
CA GLY A 27 -4.93 16.31 -12.52
C GLY A 27 -5.12 17.74 -12.02
N LYS A 28 -6.37 18.20 -11.93
CA LYS A 28 -6.75 19.51 -11.36
C LYS A 28 -6.40 19.61 -9.87
N ASN A 29 -6.76 18.61 -9.07
CA ASN A 29 -6.61 18.65 -7.61
C ASN A 29 -5.14 18.67 -7.17
N PHE A 30 -4.25 18.01 -7.91
CA PHE A 30 -2.82 17.95 -7.60
C PHE A 30 -1.95 18.91 -8.43
N GLY A 31 -2.55 19.79 -9.24
CA GLY A 31 -1.82 20.73 -10.08
C GLY A 31 -0.85 20.06 -11.07
N ARG A 32 -1.22 18.89 -11.60
CA ARG A 32 -0.34 18.09 -12.47
C ARG A 32 -0.40 18.54 -13.92
N SER A 33 0.65 18.22 -14.66
CA SER A 33 0.75 18.55 -16.08
C SER A 33 -0.12 17.62 -16.94
N LYS A 34 -0.51 18.08 -18.12
CA LYS A 34 -1.18 17.22 -19.13
C LYS A 34 -0.33 16.03 -19.55
N ASP A 35 0.99 16.11 -19.40
CA ASP A 35 1.87 14.98 -19.68
C ASP A 35 1.79 13.91 -18.59
N ASP A 36 1.52 14.28 -17.34
CA ASP A 36 1.29 13.32 -16.26
C ASP A 36 -0.08 12.62 -16.39
N GLU A 37 -1.11 13.35 -16.83
CA GLU A 37 -2.42 12.77 -17.19
C GLU A 37 -2.25 11.70 -18.28
N LYS A 38 -1.49 12.01 -19.35
CA LYS A 38 -1.19 11.05 -20.42
C LYS A 38 -0.40 9.83 -19.93
N LYS A 39 0.58 10.04 -19.03
CA LYS A 39 1.34 8.92 -18.43
C LYS A 39 0.42 8.01 -17.62
N ASN A 40 -0.48 8.57 -16.83
CA ASN A 40 -1.44 7.81 -16.04
C ASN A 40 -2.43 7.05 -16.93
N GLN A 41 -2.94 7.68 -17.98
CA GLN A 41 -3.77 7.02 -18.99
C GLN A 41 -3.02 5.86 -19.65
N LEU A 42 -1.79 6.10 -20.13
CA LEU A 42 -0.99 5.07 -20.79
C LEU A 42 -0.67 3.90 -19.86
N TRP A 43 -0.34 4.18 -18.59
CA TRP A 43 -0.13 3.16 -17.57
C TRP A 43 -1.39 2.32 -17.38
N PHE A 44 -2.55 2.96 -17.24
CA PHE A 44 -3.83 2.29 -17.04
C PHE A 44 -4.24 1.44 -18.26
N ASP A 45 -4.11 1.99 -19.47
CA ASP A 45 -4.37 1.26 -20.71
C ASP A 45 -3.45 0.05 -20.86
N THR A 46 -2.21 0.16 -20.39
CA THR A 46 -1.26 -0.95 -20.39
C THR A 46 -1.65 -2.02 -19.38
N LEU A 47 -2.11 -1.63 -18.20
CA LEU A 47 -2.64 -2.55 -17.19
C LEU A 47 -3.85 -3.33 -17.73
N ILE A 48 -4.83 -2.65 -18.33
CA ILE A 48 -6.02 -3.29 -18.93
C ILE A 48 -5.63 -4.20 -20.09
N ARG A 49 -4.76 -3.73 -21.01
CA ARG A 49 -4.33 -4.57 -22.14
C ARG A 49 -3.58 -5.81 -21.66
N SER A 50 -2.70 -5.67 -20.67
CA SER A 50 -2.01 -6.82 -20.09
C SER A 50 -2.98 -7.80 -19.42
N PHE A 51 -3.98 -7.28 -18.70
CA PHE A 51 -5.02 -8.09 -18.07
C PHE A 51 -5.84 -8.85 -19.12
N LEU A 52 -6.34 -8.17 -20.15
CA LEU A 52 -7.15 -8.78 -21.21
C LEU A 52 -6.36 -9.75 -22.06
N LYS A 53 -5.10 -9.46 -22.39
CA LYS A 53 -4.25 -10.34 -23.20
C LYS A 53 -4.07 -11.71 -22.55
N ILE A 54 -3.89 -11.76 -21.23
CA ILE A 54 -3.75 -13.03 -20.51
C ILE A 54 -5.03 -13.86 -20.60
N LEU A 55 -6.20 -13.20 -20.62
CA LEU A 55 -7.49 -13.87 -20.74
C LEU A 55 -7.84 -14.25 -22.18
N GLU A 56 -7.27 -13.57 -23.17
CA GLU A 56 -7.48 -13.86 -24.61
C GLU A 56 -6.86 -15.19 -25.05
N ASP A 57 -5.76 -15.60 -24.41
CA ASP A 57 -5.03 -16.82 -24.76
C ASP A 57 -5.71 -18.10 -24.22
N ILE A 58 -6.88 -17.99 -23.58
CA ILE A 58 -7.58 -19.10 -22.90
C ILE A 58 -8.86 -19.45 -23.67
N GLU A 59 -8.94 -20.69 -24.15
CA GLU A 59 -10.08 -21.20 -24.91
C GLU A 59 -11.14 -21.87 -24.02
N ASP A 60 -10.73 -22.44 -22.88
CA ASP A 60 -11.62 -23.15 -21.96
C ASP A 60 -12.30 -22.20 -20.96
N GLU A 61 -13.60 -22.42 -20.75
CA GLU A 61 -14.41 -21.53 -19.93
C GLU A 61 -14.10 -21.66 -18.42
N GLU A 62 -13.79 -22.86 -17.94
CA GLU A 62 -13.41 -23.09 -16.53
C GLU A 62 -12.03 -22.50 -16.25
N GLU A 63 -11.05 -22.75 -17.15
CA GLU A 63 -9.73 -22.14 -17.05
C GLU A 63 -9.79 -20.62 -17.10
N LEU A 64 -10.67 -20.05 -17.93
CA LEU A 64 -10.88 -18.60 -17.99
C LEU A 64 -11.35 -18.05 -16.63
N ARG A 65 -12.23 -18.78 -15.91
CA ARG A 65 -12.64 -18.37 -14.55
C ARG A 65 -11.47 -18.39 -13.60
N VAL A 66 -10.69 -19.47 -13.60
CA VAL A 66 -9.55 -19.65 -12.69
C VAL A 66 -8.51 -18.55 -12.92
N ILE A 67 -8.21 -18.22 -14.17
CA ILE A 67 -7.26 -17.16 -14.48
C ILE A 67 -7.84 -15.77 -14.20
N LEU A 68 -9.12 -15.51 -14.50
CA LEU A 68 -9.78 -14.27 -14.10
C LEU A 68 -9.69 -14.08 -12.59
N PHE A 69 -9.97 -15.14 -11.84
CA PHE A 69 -9.91 -15.16 -10.39
C PHE A 69 -8.49 -14.88 -9.87
N SER A 70 -7.48 -15.56 -10.43
CA SER A 70 -6.08 -15.31 -10.11
C SER A 70 -5.66 -13.85 -10.38
N LYS A 71 -6.09 -13.29 -11.51
CA LYS A 71 -5.79 -11.89 -11.88
C LYS A 71 -6.52 -10.88 -11.01
N TYR A 72 -7.74 -11.20 -10.58
CA TYR A 72 -8.46 -10.41 -9.60
C TYR A 72 -7.73 -10.35 -8.26
N ILE A 73 -7.24 -11.50 -7.75
CA ILE A 73 -6.45 -11.54 -6.52
C ILE A 73 -5.21 -10.66 -6.65
N GLU A 74 -4.49 -10.77 -7.75
CA GLU A 74 -3.30 -9.95 -8.02
C GLU A 74 -3.62 -8.45 -7.97
N LEU A 75 -4.69 -8.02 -8.65
CA LEU A 75 -5.14 -6.63 -8.65
C LEU A 75 -5.58 -6.16 -7.25
N LYS A 76 -6.31 -7.00 -6.51
CA LYS A 76 -6.80 -6.67 -5.16
C LYS A 76 -5.65 -6.55 -4.17
N CYS A 77 -4.66 -7.45 -4.25
CA CYS A 77 -3.42 -7.37 -3.47
C CYS A 77 -2.65 -6.08 -3.78
N PHE A 78 -2.50 -5.75 -5.07
CA PHE A 78 -1.80 -4.53 -5.47
C PHE A 78 -2.53 -3.27 -5.01
N TRP A 79 -3.86 -3.24 -5.13
CA TRP A 79 -4.70 -2.17 -4.58
C TRP A 79 -4.54 -2.04 -3.07
N LYS A 80 -4.53 -3.16 -2.33
CA LYS A 80 -4.34 -3.18 -0.87
C LYS A 80 -2.98 -2.60 -0.50
N GLN A 81 -1.92 -3.01 -1.19
CA GLN A 81 -0.56 -2.47 -1.00
C GLN A 81 -0.51 -0.95 -1.18
N LEU A 82 -1.11 -0.43 -2.26
CA LEU A 82 -1.17 1.01 -2.50
C LEU A 82 -1.90 1.75 -1.37
N ASN A 83 -3.06 1.24 -0.92
CA ASN A 83 -3.80 1.87 0.16
C ASN A 83 -3.04 1.84 1.50
N THR A 84 -2.35 0.76 1.82
CA THR A 84 -1.48 0.70 3.00
C THR A 84 -0.35 1.71 2.91
N GLN A 85 0.28 1.85 1.73
CA GLN A 85 1.33 2.83 1.51
C GLN A 85 0.81 4.27 1.65
N ILE A 86 -0.35 4.59 1.07
CA ILE A 86 -1.03 5.90 1.19
C ILE A 86 -1.32 6.22 2.66
N GLN A 87 -1.86 5.26 3.42
CA GLN A 87 -2.14 5.44 4.84
C GLN A 87 -0.87 5.70 5.65
N TYR A 88 0.19 4.94 5.39
CA TYR A 88 1.47 5.12 6.08
C TYR A 88 2.13 6.46 5.74
N GLN A 89 2.08 6.90 4.47
CA GLN A 89 2.56 8.21 4.05
C GLN A 89 1.74 9.32 4.72
N ASN A 90 0.41 9.25 4.70
CA ASN A 90 -0.44 10.21 5.40
C ASN A 90 -0.11 10.29 6.89
N PHE A 91 0.14 9.16 7.55
CA PHE A 91 0.53 9.13 8.96
C PHE A 91 1.91 9.75 9.21
N LYS A 92 2.90 9.44 8.36
CA LYS A 92 4.30 9.86 8.58
C LYS A 92 4.58 11.30 8.14
N THR A 93 4.05 11.71 6.99
CA THR A 93 4.39 12.99 6.34
C THR A 93 3.21 13.95 6.27
N GLY A 94 2.01 13.54 6.67
CA GLY A 94 0.79 14.38 6.60
C GLY A 94 0.20 14.49 5.19
N SER A 95 0.86 13.91 4.18
CA SER A 95 0.40 13.87 2.79
C SER A 95 0.90 12.60 2.11
N ALA A 96 0.02 11.94 1.36
CA ALA A 96 0.36 10.81 0.51
C ALA A 96 0.86 11.27 -0.86
N ASP A 97 1.64 10.39 -1.51
CA ASP A 97 2.11 10.59 -2.87
C ASP A 97 0.90 10.61 -3.84
N PRO A 98 0.71 11.69 -4.62
CA PRO A 98 -0.39 11.80 -5.57
C PRO A 98 -0.42 10.69 -6.61
N GLN A 99 0.75 10.15 -7.01
CA GLN A 99 0.79 9.08 -7.99
C GLN A 99 0.14 7.79 -7.45
N SER A 100 0.50 7.42 -6.22
CA SER A 100 -0.07 6.26 -5.53
C SER A 100 -1.59 6.38 -5.37
N MET A 101 -2.08 7.58 -5.05
CA MET A 101 -3.53 7.85 -4.91
C MET A 101 -4.29 7.69 -6.24
N ILE A 102 -3.75 8.23 -7.34
CA ILE A 102 -4.34 8.09 -8.67
C ILE A 102 -4.34 6.62 -9.11
N GLN A 103 -3.24 5.90 -8.90
CA GLN A 103 -3.17 4.48 -9.26
C GLN A 103 -4.18 3.64 -8.47
N ALA A 104 -4.32 3.90 -7.17
CA ALA A 104 -5.30 3.21 -6.33
C ALA A 104 -6.75 3.49 -6.79
N SER A 105 -7.08 4.74 -7.15
CA SER A 105 -8.41 5.07 -7.68
C SER A 105 -8.68 4.40 -9.02
N LEU A 106 -7.69 4.38 -9.92
CA LEU A 106 -7.81 3.74 -11.22
C LEU A 106 -8.03 2.22 -11.11
N ILE A 107 -7.27 1.53 -10.25
CA ILE A 107 -7.46 0.09 -10.02
C ILE A 107 -8.85 -0.19 -9.44
N THR A 108 -9.39 0.73 -8.63
CA THR A 108 -10.74 0.61 -8.07
C THR A 108 -11.81 0.49 -9.16
N TYR A 109 -11.67 1.19 -10.29
CA TYR A 109 -12.57 1.02 -11.43
C TYR A 109 -12.52 -0.37 -12.04
N ILE A 110 -11.32 -0.94 -12.20
CA ILE A 110 -11.15 -2.31 -12.72
C ILE A 110 -11.83 -3.29 -11.76
N LEU A 111 -11.57 -3.18 -10.45
CA LEU A 111 -12.15 -4.05 -9.44
C LEU A 111 -13.69 -4.00 -9.46
N ILE A 112 -14.30 -2.80 -9.49
CA ILE A 112 -15.76 -2.65 -9.58
C ILE A 112 -16.32 -3.30 -10.85
N ALA A 113 -15.60 -3.23 -11.97
CA ALA A 113 -16.07 -3.78 -13.23
C ALA A 113 -16.02 -5.32 -13.25
N ILE A 114 -15.03 -5.93 -12.58
CA ILE A 114 -14.79 -7.38 -12.62
C ILE A 114 -15.38 -8.15 -11.43
N GLU A 115 -15.53 -7.54 -10.25
CA GLU A 115 -16.08 -8.19 -9.05
C GLU A 115 -17.45 -8.86 -9.32
N PRO A 116 -18.41 -8.23 -10.03
CA PRO A 116 -19.71 -8.86 -10.32
C PRO A 116 -19.65 -10.06 -11.27
N ILE A 117 -18.51 -10.30 -11.91
CA ILE A 117 -18.30 -11.41 -12.85
C ILE A 117 -17.76 -12.65 -12.11
N ILE A 118 -17.15 -12.45 -10.94
CA ILE A 118 -16.61 -13.51 -10.10
C ILE A 118 -17.73 -14.09 -9.24
N HIS A 119 -17.70 -15.39 -9.01
CA HIS A 119 -18.71 -16.06 -8.20
C HIS A 119 -18.64 -15.56 -6.74
N GLU A 120 -19.80 -15.28 -6.14
CA GLU A 120 -19.90 -14.65 -4.81
C GLU A 120 -19.16 -15.44 -3.72
N LYS A 121 -19.26 -16.77 -3.73
CA LYS A 121 -18.52 -17.65 -2.80
C LYS A 121 -17.00 -17.46 -2.88
N ASP A 122 -16.46 -17.41 -4.08
CA ASP A 122 -15.00 -17.30 -4.27
C ASP A 122 -14.54 -15.88 -3.88
N LEU A 123 -15.39 -14.88 -4.09
CA LEU A 123 -15.16 -13.50 -3.66
C LEU A 123 -15.12 -13.40 -2.12
N GLU A 124 -16.06 -14.05 -1.42
CA GLU A 124 -16.08 -14.12 0.05
C GLU A 124 -14.82 -14.81 0.60
N GLU A 125 -14.42 -15.93 0.01
CA GLU A 125 -13.22 -16.67 0.41
C GLU A 125 -11.95 -15.83 0.25
N ILE A 126 -11.80 -15.11 -0.87
CA ILE A 126 -10.69 -14.16 -1.05
C ILE A 126 -10.77 -13.04 -0.02
N GLN A 127 -11.93 -12.45 0.21
CA GLN A 127 -12.06 -11.34 1.15
C GLN A 127 -11.65 -11.78 2.55
N GLN A 128 -12.03 -12.99 2.97
CA GLN A 128 -11.57 -13.60 4.21
C GLN A 128 -10.06 -13.82 4.18
N PHE A 129 -9.52 -14.48 3.16
CA PHE A 129 -8.07 -14.72 3.02
C PHE A 129 -7.25 -13.43 3.06
N LEU A 130 -7.66 -12.40 2.31
CA LEU A 130 -6.95 -11.12 2.24
C LEU A 130 -7.12 -10.29 3.51
N THR A 131 -8.11 -10.54 4.36
CA THR A 131 -8.27 -9.82 5.63
C THR A 131 -7.56 -10.52 6.78
N LYS A 132 -7.32 -11.84 6.69
CA LYS A 132 -6.50 -12.56 7.66
C LYS A 132 -5.08 -11.96 7.74
N PRO A 133 -4.57 -11.65 8.93
CA PRO A 133 -3.16 -11.38 9.14
C PRO A 133 -2.30 -12.53 8.57
N ILE A 134 -1.19 -12.22 7.89
CA ILE A 134 -0.29 -13.21 7.30
C ILE A 134 0.12 -14.29 8.32
N ARG A 135 0.19 -13.97 9.61
CA ARG A 135 0.50 -14.92 10.69
C ARG A 135 -0.58 -15.98 10.91
N GLU A 136 -1.86 -15.64 10.70
CA GLU A 136 -2.96 -16.61 10.79
C GLU A 136 -2.97 -17.56 9.58
N ILE A 137 -2.63 -17.04 8.39
CA ILE A 137 -2.53 -17.85 7.15
C ILE A 137 -1.36 -18.86 7.24
N LEU A 138 -0.25 -18.48 7.88
CA LEU A 138 0.93 -19.34 8.02
C LEU A 138 0.77 -20.46 9.07
N ILE A 139 -0.29 -20.46 9.86
CA ILE A 139 -0.56 -21.47 10.91
C ILE A 139 -1.56 -22.52 10.42
N GLU A 140 -2.35 -22.24 9.37
CA GLU A 140 -3.30 -23.19 8.79
C GLU A 140 -2.59 -24.13 7.79
N GLU A 141 -2.13 -25.29 8.28
CA GLU A 141 -2.04 -26.53 7.50
C GLU A 141 -2.75 -27.68 8.25
N PRO A 142 -3.24 -28.71 7.53
CA PRO A 142 -4.64 -29.06 7.47
C PRO A 142 -5.06 -29.98 8.61
N ASN A 143 -6.23 -29.73 9.19
CA ASN A 143 -7.12 -30.82 9.57
C ASN A 143 -8.55 -30.30 9.60
N GLU A 144 -9.41 -31.04 8.90
CA GLU A 144 -10.86 -31.07 9.08
C GLU A 144 -11.22 -31.00 10.57
N ILE A 145 -12.27 -30.27 10.95
CA ILE A 145 -13.27 -30.68 11.97
C ILE A 145 -14.31 -29.56 12.16
N SER A 146 -15.53 -29.89 11.75
CA SER A 146 -16.79 -29.80 12.49
C SER A 146 -17.18 -28.49 13.20
N THR A 147 -18.33 -27.98 12.78
CA THR A 147 -19.14 -26.86 13.28
C THR A 147 -19.69 -27.04 14.72
N SER A 148 -18.88 -27.44 15.71
CA SER A 148 -19.35 -27.56 17.11
C SER A 148 -18.59 -26.73 18.15
N ASN A 149 -17.49 -26.06 17.80
CA ASN A 149 -16.57 -25.50 18.80
C ASN A 149 -16.33 -23.98 18.66
N GLU A 150 -17.37 -23.17 18.44
CA GLU A 150 -17.24 -21.69 18.39
C GLU A 150 -16.57 -21.11 19.66
N SER A 151 -16.80 -21.71 20.84
CA SER A 151 -16.17 -21.27 22.08
C SER A 151 -14.67 -21.59 22.14
N GLU A 152 -14.21 -22.68 21.54
CA GLU A 152 -12.77 -23.00 21.47
C GLU A 152 -12.08 -22.14 20.42
N PHE A 153 -12.73 -21.90 19.28
CA PHE A 153 -12.23 -20.99 18.25
C PHE A 153 -11.99 -19.56 18.79
N ILE A 154 -12.94 -19.02 19.56
CA ILE A 154 -12.77 -17.70 20.19
C ILE A 154 -11.62 -17.73 21.22
N THR A 155 -11.50 -18.81 21.99
CA THR A 155 -10.44 -18.96 22.98
C THR A 155 -9.06 -19.05 22.32
N GLU A 156 -8.98 -19.76 21.19
CA GLU A 156 -7.77 -19.90 20.38
C GLU A 156 -7.39 -18.58 19.71
N GLN A 157 -8.34 -17.83 19.17
CA GLN A 157 -8.11 -16.48 18.67
C GLN A 157 -7.61 -15.52 19.75
N LEU A 158 -8.19 -15.55 20.95
CA LEU A 158 -7.73 -14.72 22.06
C LEU A 158 -6.31 -15.11 22.50
N ASN A 159 -5.97 -16.40 22.50
CA ASN A 159 -4.62 -16.86 22.80
C ASN A 159 -3.59 -16.40 21.74
N LEU A 160 -3.98 -16.37 20.47
CA LEU A 160 -3.17 -15.84 19.37
C LEU A 160 -2.96 -14.31 19.51
N GLN A 161 -4.00 -13.56 19.85
CA GLN A 161 -3.87 -12.13 20.11
C GLN A 161 -2.96 -11.85 21.31
N ILE A 162 -3.10 -12.62 22.40
CA ILE A 162 -2.27 -12.50 23.59
C ILE A 162 -0.80 -12.77 23.25
N SER A 163 -0.51 -13.86 22.54
CA SER A 163 0.86 -14.20 22.15
C SER A 163 1.48 -13.15 21.21
N SER A 164 0.69 -12.56 20.31
CA SER A 164 1.14 -11.41 19.50
C SER A 164 1.49 -10.19 20.36
N LEU A 165 0.64 -9.84 21.33
CA LEU A 165 0.87 -8.70 22.23
C LEU A 165 2.12 -8.91 23.09
N TYR A 166 2.38 -10.14 23.54
CA TYR A 166 3.60 -10.48 24.27
C TYR A 166 4.85 -10.37 23.40
N TYR A 167 4.79 -10.83 22.15
CA TYR A 167 5.89 -10.69 21.19
C TYR A 167 6.20 -9.21 20.89
N ASP A 168 5.17 -8.39 20.65
CA ASP A 168 5.33 -6.97 20.37
C ASP A 168 5.89 -6.22 21.60
N LYS A 169 5.42 -6.57 22.81
CA LYS A 169 5.98 -6.09 24.08
C LYS A 169 7.46 -6.42 24.19
N GLU A 170 7.86 -7.66 23.93
CA GLU A 170 9.25 -8.09 24.00
C GLU A 170 10.13 -7.37 22.97
N LYS A 171 9.65 -7.20 21.74
CA LYS A 171 10.36 -6.45 20.71
C LYS A 171 10.53 -4.97 21.09
N LEU A 172 9.50 -4.35 21.67
CA LEU A 172 9.59 -3.00 22.21
C LEU A 172 10.63 -2.92 23.34
N PHE A 173 10.64 -3.91 24.24
CA PHE A 173 11.64 -3.98 25.31
C PHE A 173 13.07 -4.10 24.77
N GLN A 174 13.29 -4.99 23.79
CA GLN A 174 14.61 -5.16 23.17
C GLN A 174 15.10 -3.89 22.46
N THR A 175 14.18 -3.13 21.86
CA THR A 175 14.52 -1.95 21.05
C THR A 175 14.67 -0.69 21.88
N LEU A 176 13.78 -0.46 22.85
CA LEU A 176 13.69 0.78 23.62
C LEU A 176 14.12 0.62 25.08
N GLY A 177 14.36 -0.61 25.55
CA GLY A 177 14.67 -0.91 26.95
C GLY A 177 13.49 -0.79 27.91
N THR A 178 12.31 -0.37 27.43
CA THR A 178 11.11 -0.19 28.23
C THR A 178 9.84 -0.53 27.44
N CYS A 179 8.83 -1.03 28.15
CA CYS A 179 7.48 -1.24 27.65
C CYS A 179 6.46 -0.31 28.32
N GLU A 180 6.91 0.56 29.22
CA GLU A 180 6.01 1.43 29.98
C GLU A 180 5.59 2.63 29.12
N PRO A 181 4.29 2.80 28.83
CA PRO A 181 3.84 3.85 27.92
C PRO A 181 4.29 5.26 28.34
N LYS A 182 4.35 5.52 29.65
CA LYS A 182 4.80 6.81 30.19
C LYS A 182 6.27 7.09 29.89
N GLU A 183 7.12 6.07 29.94
CA GLU A 183 8.54 6.18 29.65
C GLU A 183 8.80 6.37 28.15
N ILE A 184 8.07 5.62 27.31
CA ILE A 184 8.13 5.77 25.84
C ILE A 184 7.71 7.18 25.43
N ILE A 185 6.61 7.70 26.00
CA ILE A 185 6.15 9.08 25.74
C ILE A 185 7.21 10.10 26.17
N SER A 186 7.80 9.93 27.35
CA SER A 186 8.87 10.79 27.85
C SER A 186 10.10 10.79 26.91
N MET A 187 10.49 9.61 26.43
CA MET A 187 11.61 9.45 25.49
C MET A 187 11.35 10.17 24.17
N ILE A 188 10.13 10.06 23.63
CA ILE A 188 9.73 10.75 22.40
C ILE A 188 9.72 12.27 22.58
N ILE A 189 9.24 12.76 23.73
CA ILE A 189 9.24 14.20 24.04
C ILE A 189 10.69 14.72 24.10
N ASN A 190 11.57 14.01 24.81
CA ASN A 190 12.98 14.39 24.94
C ASN A 190 13.70 14.37 23.57
N MET A 191 13.46 13.34 22.73
CA MET A 191 14.00 13.30 21.38
C MET A 191 13.50 14.48 20.51
N ARG A 192 12.25 14.91 20.66
CA ARG A 192 11.71 16.07 19.94
C ARG A 192 12.36 17.37 20.41
N GLU A 193 12.59 17.52 21.71
CA GLU A 193 13.32 18.67 22.27
C GLU A 193 14.75 18.72 21.73
N GLN A 194 15.49 17.61 21.78
CA GLN A 194 16.85 17.53 21.22
C GLN A 194 16.93 17.89 19.73
N VAL A 195 15.96 17.43 18.93
CA VAL A 195 15.90 17.80 17.50
C VAL A 195 15.59 19.28 17.31
N THR A 196 14.77 19.86 18.20
CA THR A 196 14.43 21.29 18.16
C THR A 196 15.63 22.14 18.54
N ASP A 197 16.37 21.75 19.57
CA ASP A 197 17.60 22.40 20.00
C ASP A 197 18.68 22.34 18.90
N LEU A 198 18.90 21.16 18.31
CA LEU A 198 19.82 20.99 17.19
C LEU A 198 19.45 21.86 15.99
N LYS A 199 18.16 21.96 15.66
CA LYS A 199 17.68 22.85 14.58
C LYS A 199 17.93 24.32 14.91
N SER A 200 17.77 24.73 16.17
CA SER A 200 18.08 26.08 16.61
C SER A 200 19.58 26.38 16.55
N GLU A 201 20.43 25.44 16.96
CA GLU A 201 21.89 25.59 16.86
C GLU A 201 22.36 25.66 15.40
N MET A 202 21.70 24.91 14.51
CA MET A 202 22.00 24.91 13.08
C MET A 202 21.34 26.07 12.31
N GLN A 203 20.51 26.90 12.94
CA GLN A 203 19.76 27.96 12.25
C GLN A 203 20.68 29.01 11.60
N ASP A 204 21.82 29.30 12.23
CA ASP A 204 22.85 30.22 11.71
C ASP A 204 23.98 29.50 10.97
N SER A 205 23.86 28.18 10.77
CA SER A 205 24.88 27.38 10.11
C SER A 205 24.66 27.38 8.58
N CYS A 206 25.73 27.62 7.83
CA CYS A 206 25.72 27.51 6.38
C CYS A 206 26.49 26.26 5.95
N LEU A 207 25.91 25.48 5.04
CA LEU A 207 26.60 24.37 4.38
C LEU A 207 27.63 24.95 3.40
N LEU A 208 28.91 24.82 3.73
CA LEU A 208 30.00 25.18 2.83
C LEU A 208 30.24 24.02 1.87
N ASP A 209 29.84 24.20 0.62
CA ASP A 209 30.09 23.25 -0.47
C ASP A 209 31.50 23.51 -1.04
N GLY A 210 32.51 22.84 -0.50
CA GLY A 210 33.91 22.99 -0.90
C GLY A 210 34.93 22.44 0.10
N SER A 211 36.18 22.25 -0.34
CA SER A 211 37.28 21.82 0.52
C SER A 211 37.83 23.00 1.33
N ILE A 212 37.82 22.90 2.66
CA ILE A 212 38.39 23.90 3.56
C ILE A 212 39.90 23.69 3.66
N GLN A 213 40.71 24.70 3.34
CA GLN A 213 42.16 24.68 3.56
C GLN A 213 42.61 25.74 4.57
N PHE A 214 43.41 25.31 5.54
CA PHE A 214 44.02 26.18 6.56
C PHE A 214 45.35 26.72 6.06
N THR A 215 45.45 28.04 5.86
CA THR A 215 46.68 28.70 5.38
C THR A 215 47.32 29.50 6.52
N GLY A 216 47.87 28.80 7.50
CA GLY A 216 48.58 29.37 8.65
C GLY A 216 47.72 29.51 9.92
N LYS A 217 48.31 30.06 10.98
CA LYS A 217 47.77 30.01 12.37
C LYS A 217 46.36 30.61 12.55
N ARG A 218 45.86 31.46 11.63
CA ARG A 218 44.56 32.16 11.76
C ARG A 218 43.85 32.46 10.43
N LYS A 219 44.12 31.74 9.33
CA LYS A 219 43.46 31.99 8.04
C LYS A 219 42.84 30.72 7.45
N VAL A 220 41.53 30.79 7.18
CA VAL A 220 40.75 29.75 6.52
C VAL A 220 40.36 30.24 5.13
N ARG A 221 40.60 29.44 4.10
CA ARG A 221 40.16 29.72 2.71
C ARG A 221 39.19 28.61 2.28
N VAL A 222 38.02 29.02 1.81
CA VAL A 222 37.03 28.11 1.20
C VAL A 222 37.23 28.14 -0.31
N ILE A 223 37.50 26.98 -0.91
CA ILE A 223 37.63 26.82 -2.36
C ILE A 223 36.32 26.19 -2.85
N LYS A 224 35.54 26.95 -3.62
CA LYS A 224 34.31 26.47 -4.24
C LYS A 224 34.69 25.65 -5.47
N ALA A 225 34.14 24.43 -5.59
CA ALA A 225 34.32 23.59 -6.78
C ALA A 225 33.61 24.19 -7.99
#